data_AF-A0A9P0YFP9-F1
#
_entry.id   AF-A0A9P0YFP9-F1
#
_cell.length_a   1.000
_cell.length_b   1.000
_cell.length_c   1.000
_cell.angle_alpha   90.00
_cell.angle_beta   90.00
_cell.angle_gamma   90.00
#
_symmetry.space_group_name_H-M   'P 1'
#
loop_
_entity.id
_entity.type
_entity.pdbx_description
1 polymer ?
#
loop_
_entity_poly.entity_id
_entity_poly.type
_entity_poly.pdbx_seq_one_letter_code
_entity_poly.pdbx_strand_id
1 'polypeptide(L)'
;MMEGAAEEPANWDELYNINLMPSELFLKFRKELEGFRVGVNLEFYNAPSNEYTAKLVLKPSSPDRLWKFFYEPLHHEVRVLSTKIPVTKFLNLQVGVGHSFHSHAIGWKWKLSTCFGEVGVSRIQNKTSLGLCPGVDFRFRWKADYALPEMTGY
;
A
#
# COMPACT_ATOMS: atom_id res chain seq x y z
N MET A 1 7.92 47.98 -33.05
CA MET A 1 6.84 47.55 -32.13
C MET A 1 6.62 46.07 -32.40
N MET A 2 6.94 45.20 -31.45
CA MET A 2 6.58 43.78 -31.53
C MET A 2 5.37 43.57 -30.62
N GLU A 3 4.29 43.07 -31.20
CA GLU A 3 3.07 42.67 -30.52
C GLU A 3 3.40 41.54 -29.54
N GLY A 4 3.02 41.73 -28.28
CA GLY A 4 3.10 40.68 -27.27
C GLY A 4 2.09 39.60 -27.62
N ALA A 5 2.59 38.39 -27.92
CA ALA A 5 1.76 37.20 -28.01
C ALA A 5 1.08 37.03 -26.65
N ALA A 6 -0.24 37.21 -26.61
CA ALA A 6 -1.03 36.82 -25.46
C ALA A 6 -0.93 35.30 -25.34
N GLU A 7 -0.20 34.81 -24.33
CA GLU A 7 -0.24 33.40 -23.96
C GLU A 7 -1.70 33.05 -23.66
N GLU A 8 -2.22 32.05 -24.36
CA GLU A 8 -3.54 31.50 -24.07
C GLU A 8 -3.58 31.09 -22.58
N PRO A 9 -4.64 31.44 -21.84
CA PRO A 9 -4.73 31.06 -20.43
C PRO A 9 -4.64 29.54 -20.34
N ALA A 10 -3.72 29.05 -19.50
CA ALA A 10 -3.53 27.61 -19.27
C ALA A 10 -4.89 26.93 -19.08
N ASN A 11 -5.19 25.95 -19.94
CA ASN A 11 -6.47 25.26 -19.90
C ASN A 11 -6.59 24.58 -18.51
N TRP A 12 -7.66 24.87 -17.79
CA TRP A 12 -7.89 24.30 -16.46
C TRP A 12 -7.84 22.77 -16.46
N ASP A 13 -8.17 22.13 -17.59
CA ASP A 13 -8.08 20.67 -17.76
C ASP A 13 -6.62 20.14 -17.77
N GLU A 14 -5.61 20.98 -18.04
CA GLU A 14 -4.18 20.61 -17.99
C GLU A 14 -3.59 20.75 -16.58
N LEU A 15 -4.20 21.57 -15.71
CA LEU A 15 -3.75 21.81 -14.34
C LEU A 15 -4.24 20.74 -13.35
N TYR A 16 -5.26 19.96 -13.71
CA TYR A 16 -5.90 18.97 -12.85
C TYR A 16 -6.01 17.59 -13.52
N ASN A 17 -5.03 16.70 -13.32
CA ASN A 17 -5.16 15.30 -13.68
C ASN A 17 -5.83 14.50 -12.55
N ILE A 18 -7.15 14.31 -12.62
CA ILE A 18 -7.88 13.49 -11.65
C ILE A 18 -7.97 12.05 -12.17
N ASN A 19 -7.01 11.22 -11.79
CA ASN A 19 -7.08 9.79 -12.07
C ASN A 19 -8.01 9.08 -11.07
N LEU A 20 -9.23 8.75 -11.49
CA LEU A 20 -10.23 8.05 -10.69
C LEU A 20 -10.17 6.52 -10.82
N MET A 21 -9.27 5.97 -11.64
CA MET A 21 -9.17 4.52 -11.81
C MET A 21 -8.61 3.88 -10.52
N PRO A 22 -9.25 2.83 -9.96
CA PRO A 22 -8.72 2.16 -8.78
C PRO A 22 -7.40 1.51 -9.15
N SER A 23 -6.31 2.04 -8.61
CA SER A 23 -4.96 1.58 -8.93
C SER A 23 -4.68 0.18 -8.35
N GLU A 24 -5.41 -0.19 -7.28
CA GLU A 24 -5.21 -1.44 -6.55
C GLU A 24 -6.54 -2.04 -6.07
N LEU A 25 -6.75 -3.32 -6.40
CA LEU A 25 -7.85 -4.14 -5.88
C LEU A 25 -7.30 -5.24 -4.97
N PHE A 26 -7.97 -5.47 -3.85
CA PHE A 26 -7.58 -6.47 -2.87
C PHE A 26 -8.78 -7.33 -2.51
N LEU A 27 -8.63 -8.65 -2.63
CA LEU A 27 -9.53 -9.61 -2.03
C LEU A 27 -8.81 -10.30 -0.88
N LYS A 28 -9.35 -10.18 0.34
CA LYS A 28 -8.74 -10.73 1.55
C LYS A 28 -9.68 -11.72 2.21
N PHE A 29 -9.27 -12.98 2.26
CA PHE A 29 -9.89 -14.00 3.09
C PHE A 29 -9.14 -14.06 4.43
N ARG A 30 -9.85 -14.23 5.54
CA ARG A 30 -9.32 -14.35 6.89
C ARG A 30 -10.16 -15.33 7.70
N LYS A 31 -9.50 -16.29 8.34
CA LYS A 31 -10.12 -17.24 9.26
C LYS A 31 -9.25 -17.40 10.51
N GLU A 32 -9.91 -17.51 11.65
CA GLU A 32 -9.25 -17.81 12.91
C GLU A 32 -9.35 -19.32 13.17
N LEU A 33 -8.21 -19.95 13.47
CA LEU A 33 -8.04 -21.38 13.67
C LEU A 33 -7.08 -21.59 14.84
N GLU A 34 -7.53 -22.23 15.91
CA GLU A 34 -6.67 -22.66 17.03
C GLU A 34 -5.70 -21.58 17.57
N GLY A 35 -6.18 -20.34 17.70
CA GLY A 35 -5.36 -19.22 18.20
C GLY A 35 -4.43 -18.59 17.16
N PHE A 36 -4.60 -18.92 15.88
CA PHE A 36 -3.95 -18.27 14.75
C PHE A 36 -4.97 -17.64 13.80
N ARG A 37 -4.62 -16.48 13.26
CA ARG A 37 -5.33 -15.85 12.16
C ARG A 37 -4.59 -16.15 10.87
N VAL A 38 -5.23 -16.96 10.04
CA VAL A 38 -4.80 -17.29 8.69
C VAL A 38 -5.53 -16.38 7.72
N GLY A 39 -4.85 -15.87 6.71
CA GLY A 39 -5.47 -15.12 5.65
C GLY A 39 -4.82 -15.33 4.29
N VAL A 40 -5.62 -15.17 3.25
CA VAL A 40 -5.18 -15.16 1.87
C VAL A 40 -5.47 -13.78 1.31
N ASN A 41 -4.44 -13.08 0.87
CA ASN A 41 -4.59 -11.80 0.18
C ASN A 41 -4.33 -12.03 -1.31
N LEU A 42 -5.28 -11.68 -2.13
CA LEU A 42 -5.13 -11.55 -3.58
C LEU A 42 -5.10 -10.05 -3.89
N GLU A 43 -4.03 -9.59 -4.51
CA GLU A 43 -3.78 -8.19 -4.82
C GLU A 43 -3.66 -8.06 -6.35
N PHE A 44 -4.41 -7.13 -6.95
CA PHE A 44 -4.45 -6.90 -8.39
C PHE A 44 -4.12 -5.43 -8.66
N TYR A 45 -3.14 -5.18 -9.51
CA TYR A 45 -2.62 -3.84 -9.84
C TYR A 45 -2.97 -3.51 -11.29
N ASN A 46 -3.61 -2.38 -11.55
CA ASN A 46 -4.25 -2.11 -12.84
C ASN A 46 -3.36 -1.40 -13.88
N ALA A 47 -2.10 -1.04 -13.56
CA ALA A 47 -1.17 -0.41 -14.50
C ALA A 47 0.29 -0.41 -13.99
N PRO A 48 1.31 -0.50 -14.87
CA PRO A 48 1.24 -0.70 -16.33
C PRO A 48 1.21 -2.17 -16.78
N SER A 49 1.50 -3.12 -15.89
CA SER A 49 1.75 -4.54 -16.22
C SER A 49 0.61 -5.51 -15.87
N ASN A 50 -0.51 -5.04 -15.31
CA ASN A 50 -1.61 -5.89 -14.82
C ASN A 50 -1.11 -7.05 -13.93
N GLU A 51 -0.32 -6.71 -12.91
CA GLU A 51 0.25 -7.69 -11.99
C GLU A 51 -0.79 -8.16 -10.97
N TYR A 52 -0.75 -9.46 -10.69
CA TYR A 52 -1.49 -10.05 -9.59
C TYR A 52 -0.53 -10.75 -8.63
N THR A 53 -0.78 -10.61 -7.33
CA THR A 53 0.02 -11.27 -6.30
C THR A 53 -0.90 -11.98 -5.33
N ALA A 54 -0.60 -13.25 -5.05
CA ALA A 54 -1.20 -14.01 -3.98
C ALA A 54 -0.24 -14.07 -2.79
N LYS A 55 -0.77 -13.87 -1.59
CA LYS A 55 0.01 -13.86 -0.35
C LYS A 55 -0.75 -14.56 0.76
N LEU A 56 -0.18 -15.63 1.27
CA LEU A 56 -0.64 -16.25 2.51
C LEU A 56 -0.08 -15.45 3.69
N VAL A 57 -0.93 -15.19 4.67
CA VAL A 57 -0.61 -14.47 5.89
C VAL A 57 -0.98 -15.35 7.07
N LEU A 58 -0.03 -15.57 7.96
CA LEU A 58 -0.28 -16.21 9.24
C LEU A 58 0.16 -15.26 10.35
N LYS A 59 -0.69 -15.07 11.34
CA LYS A 59 -0.29 -14.36 12.55
C LYS A 59 -0.98 -14.96 13.77
N PRO A 60 -0.35 -14.92 14.95
CA PRO A 60 -1.00 -15.29 16.20
C PRO A 60 -2.24 -14.42 16.46
N SER A 61 -3.26 -14.99 17.10
CA SER A 61 -4.39 -14.25 17.65
C SER A 61 -4.05 -13.55 18.96
N SER A 62 -3.06 -14.10 19.68
CA SER A 62 -2.67 -13.64 21.00
C SER A 62 -1.82 -12.37 20.94
N PRO A 63 -2.08 -11.35 21.79
CA PRO A 63 -1.44 -10.04 21.73
C PRO A 63 0.03 -10.05 22.18
N ASP A 64 0.46 -11.06 22.92
CA ASP A 64 1.85 -11.29 23.35
C ASP A 64 2.75 -11.73 22.18
N ARG A 65 2.17 -12.37 21.15
CA ARG A 65 2.92 -12.90 20.01
C ARG A 65 2.86 -11.95 18.81
N LEU A 66 3.85 -11.07 18.80
CA LEU A 66 3.95 -9.92 17.91
C LEU A 66 4.72 -10.21 16.60
N TRP A 67 4.25 -11.19 15.82
CA TRP A 67 4.83 -11.51 14.51
C TRP A 67 3.78 -11.82 13.44
N LYS A 68 4.20 -11.74 12.18
CA LYS A 68 3.41 -12.10 10.99
C LYS A 68 4.29 -12.86 10.02
N PHE A 69 3.88 -14.06 9.67
CA PHE A 69 4.47 -14.83 8.60
C PHE A 69 3.74 -14.55 7.30
N PHE A 70 4.50 -14.51 6.22
CA PHE A 70 4.05 -14.30 4.87
C PHE A 70 4.68 -15.34 3.97
N TYR A 71 3.87 -15.88 3.06
CA TYR A 71 4.35 -16.68 1.96
C TYR A 71 3.75 -16.16 0.67
N GLU A 72 4.61 -15.89 -0.31
CA GLU A 72 4.23 -15.43 -1.64
C GLU A 72 4.55 -16.54 -2.65
N PRO A 73 3.55 -17.34 -3.05
CA PRO A 73 3.78 -18.55 -3.84
C PRO A 73 4.45 -18.26 -5.19
N LEU A 74 4.03 -17.19 -5.88
CA LEU A 74 4.55 -16.84 -7.21
C LEU A 74 6.02 -16.43 -7.20
N HIS A 75 6.46 -15.75 -6.14
CA HIS A 75 7.85 -15.33 -5.97
C HIS A 75 8.70 -16.38 -5.26
N HIS A 76 8.09 -17.47 -4.79
CA HIS A 76 8.72 -18.44 -3.90
C HIS A 76 9.49 -17.76 -2.77
N GLU A 77 8.83 -16.80 -2.10
CA GLU A 77 9.43 -16.04 -1.00
C GLU A 77 8.65 -16.29 0.30
N VAL A 78 9.38 -16.58 1.38
CA VAL A 78 8.84 -16.62 2.74
C VAL A 78 9.40 -15.47 3.55
N ARG A 79 8.57 -14.86 4.40
CA ARG A 79 9.00 -13.75 5.26
C ARG A 79 8.36 -13.85 6.63
N VAL A 80 9.12 -13.54 7.66
CA VAL A 80 8.63 -13.31 9.01
C VAL A 80 8.91 -11.86 9.35
N LEU A 81 7.86 -11.10 9.68
CA LEU A 81 7.96 -9.71 10.14
C LEU A 81 7.50 -9.61 11.59
N SER A 82 8.17 -8.77 12.38
CA SER A 82 7.64 -8.31 13.65
C SER A 82 6.37 -7.49 13.43
N THR A 83 5.54 -7.33 14.45
CA THR A 83 4.62 -6.18 14.45
C THR A 83 5.41 -4.88 14.53
N LYS A 84 4.73 -3.76 14.29
CA LYS A 84 5.30 -2.44 14.47
C LYS A 84 5.69 -2.26 15.94
N ILE A 85 6.97 -2.02 16.18
CA ILE A 85 7.58 -1.69 17.47
C ILE A 85 7.61 -0.15 17.55
N PRO A 86 6.87 0.47 18.47
CA PRO A 86 6.93 1.92 18.65
C PRO A 86 8.32 2.29 19.18
N VAL A 87 9.09 3.06 18.40
CA VAL A 87 10.40 3.59 18.82
C VAL A 87 10.19 4.94 19.51
N THR A 88 9.24 5.73 19.00
CA THR A 88 8.82 7.00 19.59
C THR A 88 7.30 7.13 19.47
N LYS A 89 6.72 8.24 19.98
CA LYS A 89 5.28 8.55 19.81
C LYS A 89 4.83 8.62 18.34
N PHE A 90 5.78 8.88 17.43
CA PHE A 90 5.48 9.13 16.01
C PHE A 90 6.16 8.13 15.07
N LEU A 91 7.10 7.32 15.56
CA LEU A 91 7.89 6.40 14.76
C LEU A 91 7.67 4.96 15.19
N ASN A 92 7.48 4.10 14.19
CA ASN A 92 7.35 2.67 14.34
C ASN A 92 8.41 1.95 13.52
N LEU A 93 9.19 1.08 14.15
CA LEU A 93 10.12 0.18 13.50
C LEU A 93 9.44 -1.17 13.27
N GLN A 94 9.64 -1.74 12.09
CA GLN A 94 9.29 -3.12 11.79
C GLN A 94 10.52 -3.81 11.27
N VAL A 95 10.86 -4.96 11.84
CA VAL A 95 11.99 -5.79 11.37
C VAL A 95 11.46 -7.11 10.84
N GLY A 96 12.23 -7.74 10.00
CA GLY A 96 11.88 -9.04 9.47
C GLY A 96 13.02 -9.71 8.75
N VAL A 97 12.86 -11.01 8.59
CA VAL A 97 13.76 -11.88 7.84
C VAL A 97 12.96 -12.55 6.76
N GLY A 98 13.54 -12.69 5.58
CA GLY A 98 12.95 -13.37 4.45
C GLY A 98 13.93 -14.33 3.82
N HIS A 99 13.39 -15.33 3.14
CA HIS A 99 14.15 -16.23 2.30
C HIS A 99 13.48 -16.31 0.93
N SER A 100 14.27 -16.12 -0.12
CA SER A 100 13.85 -16.35 -1.49
C SER A 100 14.42 -17.69 -1.94
N PHE A 101 13.53 -18.63 -2.28
CA PHE A 101 13.94 -19.92 -2.82
C PHE A 101 14.45 -19.80 -4.25
N HIS A 102 14.09 -18.75 -4.99
CA HIS A 102 14.60 -18.54 -6.35
C HIS A 102 16.09 -18.20 -6.33
N SER A 103 16.48 -17.20 -5.54
CA SER A 103 17.87 -16.76 -5.42
C SER A 103 18.67 -17.48 -4.34
N HIS A 104 18.05 -18.44 -3.62
CA HIS A 104 18.65 -19.18 -2.51
C HIS A 104 19.26 -18.27 -1.43
N ALA A 105 18.69 -17.08 -1.24
CA ALA A 105 19.26 -16.03 -0.37
C ALA A 105 18.35 -15.76 0.82
N ILE A 106 18.97 -15.54 1.99
CA ILE A 106 18.29 -15.01 3.18
C ILE A 106 18.56 -13.51 3.25
N GLY A 107 17.50 -12.73 3.37
CA GLY A 107 17.55 -11.27 3.47
C GLY A 107 16.97 -10.77 4.78
N TRP A 108 17.55 -9.70 5.31
CA TRP A 108 16.98 -8.94 6.41
C TRP A 108 16.29 -7.70 5.86
N LYS A 109 15.07 -7.42 6.34
CA LYS A 109 14.28 -6.25 5.95
C LYS A 109 13.84 -5.50 7.19
N TRP A 110 14.19 -4.22 7.25
CA TRP A 110 13.67 -3.32 8.27
C TRP A 110 12.92 -2.17 7.60
N LYS A 111 11.90 -1.65 8.28
CA LYS A 111 11.07 -0.54 7.82
C LYS A 111 10.79 0.39 8.98
N LEU A 112 11.19 1.64 8.86
CA LEU A 112 10.78 2.72 9.75
C LEU A 112 9.57 3.44 9.15
N SER A 113 8.52 3.68 9.93
CA SER A 113 7.28 4.32 9.46
C SER A 113 6.74 5.32 10.47
N THR A 114 6.16 6.42 9.97
CA THR A 114 5.54 7.47 10.78
C THR A 114 4.07 7.16 11.08
N CYS A 115 3.55 7.67 12.21
CA CYS A 115 2.12 7.65 12.55
C CYS A 115 1.32 8.72 11.78
N PHE A 116 1.99 9.77 11.30
CA PHE A 116 1.44 10.71 10.34
C PHE A 116 1.34 9.98 9.01
N GLY A 117 0.12 9.60 8.62
CA GLY A 117 -0.14 8.91 7.35
C GLY A 117 0.39 9.69 6.16
N GLU A 118 0.62 9.01 5.04
CA GLU A 118 1.15 9.52 3.76
C GLU A 118 0.24 10.58 3.07
N VAL A 119 -0.19 11.61 3.79
CA VAL A 119 -0.92 12.75 3.25
C VAL A 119 0.11 13.85 3.03
N GLY A 120 0.73 13.82 1.86
CA GLY A 120 1.47 14.97 1.34
C GLY A 120 0.49 16.06 0.88
N VAL A 121 0.98 17.28 0.72
CA VAL A 121 0.19 18.47 0.32
C VAL A 121 -0.38 18.36 -1.11
N SER A 122 -0.07 17.29 -1.84
CA SER A 122 -0.45 17.03 -3.24
C SER A 122 -1.05 15.64 -3.50
N ARG A 123 -1.42 14.88 -2.45
CA ARG A 123 -1.87 13.48 -2.62
C ARG A 123 -2.95 13.07 -1.63
N ILE A 124 -4.12 12.69 -2.16
CA ILE A 124 -5.23 12.08 -1.43
C ILE A 124 -5.22 10.57 -1.71
N GLN A 125 -5.27 9.78 -0.64
CA GLN A 125 -5.40 8.33 -0.74
C GLN A 125 -6.58 7.87 0.10
N ASN A 126 -7.57 7.25 -0.55
CA ASN A 126 -8.73 6.68 0.14
C ASN A 126 -8.73 5.15 -0.02
N LYS A 127 -9.20 4.48 1.02
CA LYS A 127 -9.23 3.04 1.11
C LYS A 127 -10.62 2.61 1.57
N THR A 128 -11.38 2.05 0.65
CA THR A 128 -12.71 1.54 0.91
C THR A 128 -12.67 0.03 1.10
N SER A 129 -13.48 -0.49 2.02
CA SER A 129 -13.57 -1.92 2.33
C SER A 129 -15.05 -2.31 2.32
N LEU A 130 -15.40 -3.33 1.52
CA LEU A 130 -16.71 -3.94 1.44
C LEU A 130 -16.61 -5.37 1.97
N GLY A 131 -17.37 -5.70 3.03
CA GLY A 131 -17.47 -7.08 3.51
C GLY A 131 -18.38 -7.87 2.57
N LEU A 132 -17.88 -8.96 1.98
CA LEU A 132 -18.68 -9.81 1.09
C LEU A 132 -19.41 -10.90 1.88
N CYS A 133 -18.69 -11.58 2.76
CA CYS A 133 -19.21 -12.60 3.67
C CYS A 133 -18.30 -12.72 4.90
N PRO A 134 -18.66 -13.48 5.95
CA PRO A 134 -17.83 -13.64 7.14
C PRO A 134 -16.41 -14.11 6.78
N GLY A 135 -15.41 -13.29 7.12
CA GLY A 135 -14.01 -13.57 6.82
C GLY A 135 -13.54 -13.15 5.43
N VAL A 136 -14.39 -12.62 4.55
CA VAL A 136 -13.98 -12.10 3.23
C VAL A 136 -14.26 -10.61 3.11
N ASP A 137 -13.21 -9.83 2.92
CA ASP A 137 -13.29 -8.41 2.57
C ASP A 137 -12.75 -8.14 1.16
N PHE A 138 -13.57 -7.45 0.36
CA PHE A 138 -13.13 -6.80 -0.86
C PHE A 138 -12.71 -5.37 -0.53
N ARG A 139 -11.60 -4.91 -1.08
CA ARG A 139 -11.02 -3.64 -0.71
C ARG A 139 -10.37 -3.02 -1.91
N PHE A 140 -10.66 -1.75 -2.11
CA PHE A 140 -10.16 -0.99 -3.23
C PHE A 140 -9.54 0.29 -2.70
N ARG A 141 -8.39 0.63 -3.28
CA ARG A 141 -7.63 1.82 -2.92
C ARG A 141 -7.63 2.75 -4.12
N TRP A 142 -8.01 3.99 -3.87
CA TRP A 142 -7.97 5.08 -4.82
C TRP A 142 -6.84 6.02 -4.43
N LYS A 143 -6.10 6.50 -5.42
CA LYS A 143 -5.05 7.51 -5.26
C LYS A 143 -5.38 8.65 -6.21
N ALA A 144 -5.55 9.85 -5.66
CA ALA A 144 -5.66 11.08 -6.43
C ALA A 144 -4.44 11.94 -6.11
N ASP A 145 -3.55 12.08 -7.10
CA ASP A 145 -2.46 13.04 -7.05
C ASP A 145 -2.97 14.34 -7.69
N TYR A 146 -2.73 15.49 -7.05
CA TYR A 146 -3.09 16.80 -7.60
C TYR A 146 -1.87 17.72 -7.58
N ALA A 147 -1.63 18.45 -8.67
CA ALA A 147 -0.62 19.49 -8.70
C ALA A 147 -1.19 20.76 -8.06
N LEU A 148 -0.50 21.33 -7.07
CA LEU A 148 -0.79 22.70 -6.63
C LEU A 148 -0.17 23.65 -7.66
N PRO A 149 -0.91 24.62 -8.20
CA PRO A 149 -0.34 25.61 -9.09
C PRO A 149 0.71 26.44 -8.34
N GLU A 150 1.83 26.74 -9.00
CA GLU A 150 2.82 27.68 -8.47
C GLU A 150 2.20 29.06 -8.40
N MET A 151 1.93 29.53 -7.18
CA MET A 151 1.43 30.89 -6.92
C MET A 151 2.64 31.83 -6.85
N THR A 152 3.02 32.43 -7.97
CA THR A 152 3.95 33.57 -7.98
C THR A 152 3.14 34.86 -7.83
N GLY A 153 3.45 35.62 -6.77
CA GLY A 153 2.91 36.97 -6.59
C GLY A 153 3.83 38.00 -7.26
N TYR A 154 3.25 38.93 -8.01
CA TYR A 154 3.89 40.17 -8.46
C TYR A 154 3.55 41.31 -7.50
#